data_AF-A0A1V1P3S6-F1
#
_entry.id   AF-A0A1V1P3S6-F1
#
_cell.length_a   1.000
_cell.length_b   1.000
_cell.length_c   1.000
_cell.angle_alpha   90.00
_cell.angle_beta   90.00
_cell.angle_gamma   90.00
#
_symmetry.space_group_name_H-M   'P 1'
#
loop_
_entity.id
_entity.type
_entity.pdbx_description
1 polymer ?
#
loop_
_entity_poly.entity_id
_entity_poly.type
_entity_poly.pdbx_seq_one_letter_code
_entity_poly.pdbx_strand_id
1 'polypeptide(L)'
;MTNGNLLPVVMSINCQTGWFDGETDEFDHREFESFAEQFLRKENGGTVGIFAATRNSYSGFNDALAKGFIDSVFPGFLQDVPNNSGANNRLGPILNHGKLP
;
A
#
# COMPACT_ATOMS: atom_id res chain seq x y z
N MET A 1 2.49 8.78 -17.16
CA MET A 1 1.70 9.57 -16.19
C MET A 1 2.06 11.04 -16.35
N THR A 2 1.08 11.93 -16.17
CA THR A 2 1.20 13.39 -16.37
C THR A 2 0.61 14.18 -15.18
N ASN A 3 0.54 13.57 -13.99
CA ASN A 3 -0.08 14.18 -12.81
C ASN A 3 0.80 15.26 -12.14
N GLY A 4 2.05 15.48 -12.60
CA GLY A 4 2.91 16.56 -12.11
C GLY A 4 3.06 16.50 -10.60
N ASN A 5 2.78 17.61 -9.92
CA ASN A 5 2.87 17.72 -8.46
C ASN A 5 1.63 17.20 -7.71
N LEU A 6 0.60 16.70 -8.41
CA LEU A 6 -0.58 16.08 -7.79
C LEU A 6 -0.32 14.60 -7.56
N LEU A 7 0.49 14.32 -6.54
CA LEU A 7 0.97 12.98 -6.22
C LEU A 7 0.03 12.30 -5.21
N PRO A 8 -0.66 11.21 -5.59
CA PRO A 8 -1.51 10.46 -4.68
C PRO A 8 -0.69 9.65 -3.67
N VAL A 9 -1.36 9.15 -2.63
CA VAL A 9 -0.93 7.96 -1.89
C VAL A 9 -1.61 6.76 -2.54
N VAL A 10 -0.88 5.69 -2.81
CA VAL A 10 -1.39 4.48 -3.49
C VAL A 10 -1.44 3.29 -2.52
N MET A 11 -2.58 2.62 -2.45
CA MET A 11 -2.75 1.35 -1.75
C MET A 11 -2.73 0.22 -2.79
N SER A 12 -1.55 -0.32 -3.10
CA SER A 12 -1.38 -1.40 -4.08
C SER A 12 -1.65 -2.76 -3.44
N ILE A 13 -2.93 -3.09 -3.30
CA ILE A 13 -3.39 -4.36 -2.73
C ILE A 13 -3.38 -5.43 -3.83
N ASN A 14 -2.18 -5.90 -4.16
CA ASN A 14 -1.97 -6.96 -5.14
C ASN A 14 -0.63 -7.68 -4.87
N CYS A 15 -0.49 -8.89 -5.39
CA CYS A 15 0.72 -9.71 -5.22
C CYS A 15 1.95 -9.02 -5.82
N GLN A 16 3.07 -9.06 -5.07
CA GLN A 16 4.42 -8.74 -5.56
C GLN A 16 4.60 -7.34 -6.19
N THR A 17 3.65 -6.42 -6.03
CA THR A 17 3.77 -5.07 -6.59
C THR A 17 4.86 -4.22 -5.92
N GLY A 18 5.34 -4.65 -4.74
CA GLY A 18 6.45 -4.04 -4.01
C GLY A 18 7.62 -4.99 -3.82
N TRP A 19 7.81 -5.94 -4.74
CA TRP A 19 8.92 -6.88 -4.69
C TRP A 19 10.26 -6.22 -5.08
N PHE A 20 10.76 -5.38 -4.18
CA PHE A 20 11.93 -4.53 -4.40
C PHE A 20 13.27 -5.28 -4.36
N ASP A 21 13.27 -6.51 -3.84
CA ASP A 21 14.44 -7.38 -3.67
C ASP A 21 14.43 -8.55 -4.66
N GLY A 22 13.70 -8.41 -5.78
CA GLY A 22 13.53 -9.47 -6.80
C GLY A 22 14.83 -9.93 -7.46
N GLU A 23 15.85 -9.08 -7.46
CA GLU A 23 17.21 -9.37 -7.93
C GLU A 23 18.02 -10.24 -6.96
N THR A 24 17.52 -10.46 -5.74
CA THR A 24 18.17 -11.29 -4.72
C THR A 24 17.31 -12.47 -4.25
N ASP A 25 16.13 -12.66 -4.85
CA ASP A 25 15.24 -13.75 -4.48
C ASP A 25 15.76 -15.10 -5.01
N GLU A 26 15.92 -16.07 -4.12
CA GLU A 26 16.51 -17.38 -4.42
C GLU A 26 15.62 -18.25 -5.32
N PHE A 27 14.32 -17.99 -5.38
CA PHE A 27 13.35 -18.91 -6.01
C PHE A 27 12.73 -18.39 -7.31
N ASP A 28 12.68 -17.07 -7.51
CA ASP A 28 12.16 -16.44 -8.74
C ASP A 28 12.91 -15.11 -8.96
N HIS A 29 14.04 -15.17 -9.68
CA HIS A 29 14.91 -14.01 -9.90
C HIS A 29 14.34 -13.05 -10.95
N ARG A 30 14.25 -11.76 -10.62
CA ARG A 30 13.76 -10.71 -11.53
C ARG A 30 14.71 -9.51 -11.55
N GLU A 31 15.22 -9.18 -12.73
CA GLU A 31 16.15 -8.07 -12.96
C GLU A 31 15.44 -6.80 -13.43
N PHE A 32 14.40 -6.38 -12.69
CA PHE A 32 13.71 -5.12 -12.97
C PHE A 32 13.07 -4.55 -11.71
N GLU A 33 12.95 -3.21 -11.65
CA GLU A 33 12.31 -2.53 -10.54
C GLU A 33 10.83 -2.95 -10.40
N SER A 34 10.40 -3.15 -9.16
CA SER A 34 9.00 -3.41 -8.83
C SER A 34 8.08 -2.28 -9.27
N PHE A 35 6.78 -2.57 -9.39
CA PHE A 35 5.78 -1.55 -9.69
C PHE A 35 5.87 -0.37 -8.71
N ALA A 36 6.04 -0.64 -7.42
CA ALA A 36 6.16 0.39 -6.39
C ALA A 36 7.38 1.29 -6.60
N GLU A 37 8.53 0.71 -6.92
CA GLU A 37 9.74 1.49 -7.21
C GLU A 37 9.57 2.35 -8.46
N GLN A 38 9.03 1.79 -9.55
CA GLN A 38 8.76 2.55 -10.77
C GLN A 38 7.78 3.70 -10.53
N PHE A 39 6.74 3.47 -9.71
CA PHE A 39 5.76 4.51 -9.37
C PHE A 39 6.33 5.62 -8.48
N LEU A 40 7.17 5.28 -7.51
CA LEU A 40 7.84 6.24 -6.63
C LEU A 40 8.92 7.03 -7.36
N ARG A 41 9.65 6.40 -8.28
CA ARG A 41 10.75 7.02 -9.03
C ARG A 41 10.29 7.79 -10.27
N LYS A 42 8.99 7.80 -10.57
CA LYS A 42 8.50 8.37 -11.82
C LYS A 42 8.68 9.89 -11.82
N GLU A 43 9.59 10.38 -12.65
CA GLU A 43 9.74 11.82 -12.88
C GLU A 43 8.47 12.45 -13.47
N ASN A 44 8.18 13.67 -13.01
CA ASN A 44 7.03 14.49 -13.43
C ASN A 44 5.65 13.82 -13.21
N GLY A 45 5.54 12.94 -12.21
CA GLY A 45 4.29 12.31 -11.82
C GLY A 45 4.50 11.19 -10.80
N GLY A 46 3.68 10.14 -10.89
CA GLY A 46 3.81 8.98 -10.02
C GLY A 46 3.03 9.14 -8.71
N THR A 47 3.65 8.79 -7.60
CA THR A 47 3.03 8.74 -6.26
C THR A 47 3.93 9.37 -5.18
N VAL A 48 3.34 9.95 -4.14
CA VAL A 48 4.10 10.49 -2.98
C VAL A 48 4.36 9.40 -1.92
N GLY A 49 3.59 8.31 -1.97
CA GLY A 49 3.76 7.16 -1.09
C GLY A 49 2.96 5.98 -1.59
N ILE A 50 3.42 4.77 -1.28
CA ILE A 50 2.75 3.54 -1.72
C ILE A 50 2.90 2.44 -0.67
N PHE A 51 1.81 1.71 -0.41
CA PHE A 51 1.86 0.39 0.20
C PHE A 51 1.78 -0.66 -0.89
N ALA A 52 2.66 -1.64 -0.85
CA ALA A 52 2.73 -2.71 -1.85
C ALA A 52 3.27 -3.99 -1.20
N ALA A 53 2.82 -5.15 -1.68
CA ALA A 53 3.26 -6.44 -1.14
C ALA A 53 4.60 -6.85 -1.75
N THR A 54 5.55 -7.25 -0.91
CA THR A 54 6.85 -7.76 -1.36
C THR A 54 6.77 -9.16 -1.94
N ARG A 55 5.73 -9.93 -1.60
CA ARG A 55 5.50 -11.32 -2.00
C ARG A 55 4.04 -11.57 -2.36
N ASN A 56 3.69 -12.84 -2.59
CA ASN A 56 2.31 -13.26 -2.82
C ASN A 56 1.41 -12.81 -1.67
N SER A 57 0.27 -12.25 -2.04
CA SER A 57 -0.77 -11.75 -1.14
C SER A 57 -2.07 -12.52 -1.40
N TYR A 58 -2.94 -12.63 -0.40
CA TYR A 58 -4.16 -13.46 -0.50
C TYR A 58 -5.40 -12.60 -0.34
N SER A 59 -6.42 -12.87 -1.16
CA SER A 59 -7.62 -12.03 -1.28
C SER A 59 -8.29 -11.72 0.06
N GLY A 60 -8.45 -12.70 0.96
CA GLY A 60 -9.10 -12.47 2.26
C GLY A 60 -8.34 -11.47 3.15
N PHE A 61 -7.00 -11.63 3.25
CA PHE A 61 -6.16 -10.70 4.02
C PHE A 61 -6.06 -9.33 3.33
N ASN A 62 -6.04 -9.32 2.01
CA ASN A 62 -6.05 -8.11 1.20
C ASN A 62 -7.33 -7.28 1.40
N ASP A 63 -8.48 -7.94 1.45
CA ASP A 63 -9.78 -7.30 1.68
C ASP A 63 -9.84 -6.68 3.10
N ALA A 64 -9.37 -7.41 4.11
CA ALA A 64 -9.31 -6.91 5.48
C ALA A 64 -8.36 -5.71 5.59
N LEU A 65 -7.17 -5.81 5.00
CA LEU A 65 -6.17 -4.75 4.97
C LEU A 65 -6.69 -3.49 4.27
N ALA A 66 -7.34 -3.64 3.12
CA ALA A 66 -7.94 -2.52 2.38
C ALA A 66 -9.04 -1.83 3.18
N LYS A 67 -9.94 -2.60 3.80
CA LYS A 67 -11.00 -2.05 4.67
C LYS A 67 -10.41 -1.28 5.85
N GLY A 68 -9.38 -1.81 6.49
CA GLY A 68 -8.70 -1.12 7.58
C GLY A 68 -7.99 0.15 7.13
N PHE A 69 -7.37 0.19 5.95
CA PHE A 69 -6.81 1.44 5.42
C PHE A 69 -7.89 2.50 5.21
N ILE A 70 -9.04 2.11 4.65
CA ILE A 70 -10.18 3.02 4.45
C ILE A 70 -10.71 3.53 5.79
N ASP A 71 -10.94 2.64 6.76
CA ASP A 71 -11.43 3.01 8.09
C ASP A 71 -10.46 3.91 8.86
N SER A 72 -9.15 3.70 8.68
CA SER A 72 -8.15 4.54 9.32
C SER A 72 -8.19 5.99 8.82
N VAL A 73 -8.46 6.19 7.52
CA VAL A 73 -8.58 7.53 6.90
C VAL A 73 -9.97 8.13 7.14
N PHE A 74 -11.01 7.30 7.07
CA PHE A 74 -12.42 7.67 7.22
C PHE A 74 -13.05 6.87 8.39
N PRO A 75 -12.84 7.32 9.64
CA PRO A 75 -13.34 6.62 10.82
C PRO A 75 -14.84 6.37 10.76
N GLY A 76 -15.25 5.15 11.11
CA GLY A 76 -16.64 4.73 11.12
C GLY A 76 -17.08 4.03 9.82
N PHE A 77 -16.15 3.81 8.88
CA PHE A 77 -16.39 2.92 7.75
C PHE A 77 -16.63 1.48 8.21
N LEU A 78 -15.84 1.01 9.18
CA LEU A 78 -16.07 -0.27 9.86
C LEU A 78 -16.78 -0.01 11.19
N GLN A 79 -18.10 -0.13 11.19
CA GLN A 79 -18.93 0.14 12.38
C GLN A 79 -18.62 -0.79 13.56
N ASP A 80 -18.13 -2.00 13.28
CA ASP A 80 -17.81 -3.01 14.28
C ASP A 80 -16.37 -2.90 14.84
N VAL A 81 -15.54 -2.01 14.28
CA VAL A 81 -14.15 -1.81 14.72
C VAL A 81 -14.06 -0.49 15.50
N PRO A 82 -13.73 -0.52 16.80
CA PRO A 82 -13.57 0.70 17.58
C PRO A 82 -12.39 1.53 17.06
N ASN A 83 -12.65 2.59 16.31
CA ASN A 83 -11.63 3.55 15.91
C ASN A 83 -11.47 4.66 16.96
N ASN A 84 -10.86 4.31 18.09
CA ASN A 84 -10.59 5.24 19.20
C ASN A 84 -9.51 6.28 18.88
N SER A 85 -8.81 6.14 17.75
CA SER A 85 -7.69 7.00 17.34
C SER A 85 -8.14 8.16 16.44
N GLY A 86 -9.37 8.13 15.92
CA GLY A 86 -9.85 9.12 14.95
C GLY A 86 -9.18 8.99 13.58
N ALA A 87 -9.37 10.01 12.74
CA ALA A 87 -8.88 9.99 11.35
C ALA A 87 -7.35 10.11 11.31
N ASN A 88 -6.70 9.20 10.59
CA ASN A 88 -5.26 9.19 10.43
C ASN A 88 -4.85 9.76 9.07
N ASN A 89 -3.89 10.67 9.13
CA ASN A 89 -3.27 11.37 8.01
C ASN A 89 -1.76 11.07 7.90
N ARG A 90 -1.31 10.00 8.57
CA ARG A 90 0.07 9.48 8.52
C ARG A 90 0.05 8.02 8.06
N LEU A 91 0.93 7.69 7.12
CA LEU A 91 0.99 6.34 6.52
C LEU A 91 1.29 5.24 7.54
N GLY A 92 2.22 5.45 8.48
CA GLY A 92 2.56 4.43 9.49
C GLY A 92 1.35 3.99 10.32
N PRO A 93 0.61 4.91 10.97
CA PRO A 93 -0.64 4.60 11.66
C PRO A 93 -1.70 3.94 10.77
N ILE A 94 -1.88 4.38 9.52
CA ILE A 94 -2.81 3.77 8.56
C ILE A 94 -2.45 2.29 8.32
N LEU A 95 -1.16 2.01 8.09
CA LEU A 95 -0.68 0.64 7.88
C LEU A 95 -0.92 -0.24 9.09
N ASN A 96 -0.66 0.29 10.29
CA ASN A 96 -0.86 -0.46 11.53
C ASN A 96 -2.34 -0.75 11.78
N HIS A 97 -3.23 0.22 11.58
CA HIS A 97 -4.67 0.01 11.70
C HIS A 97 -5.17 -1.08 10.75
N GLY A 98 -4.67 -1.09 9.51
CA GLY A 98 -5.02 -2.10 8.52
C GLY A 98 -4.56 -3.53 8.84
N LYS A 99 -3.62 -3.71 9.78
CA LYS A 99 -3.12 -5.04 10.20
C LYS A 99 -3.85 -5.62 11.41
N LEU A 100 -4.66 -4.81 12.09
CA LEU A 100 -5.45 -5.22 13.26
C LEU A 100 -6.79 -5.95 12.97
N PRO A 101 -7.37 -5.98 11.74
CA PRO A 101 -8.64 -6.66 11.49
C PRO A 101 -8.51 -8.16 11.20
#